data_AF-A0A382VXI1-F1
#
_entry.id   AF-A0A382VXI1-F1
#
_cell.length_a   1.000
_cell.length_b   1.000
_cell.length_c   1.000
_cell.angle_alpha   90.00
_cell.angle_beta   90.00
_cell.angle_gamma   90.00
#
_symmetry.space_group_name_H-M   'P 1'
#
loop_
_entity.id
_entity.type
_entity.pdbx_description
1 polymer ?
#
loop_
_entity_poly.entity_id
_entity_poly.type
_entity_poly.pdbx_seq_one_letter_code
_entity_poly.pdbx_strand_id
1 'polypeptide(L)'
;MIAAENESGEAFMTDFKSEDNTGTIAVQKRHEIDIAALTEYMAANVAGFRGNLSVEEFAGGQSNPTYLLTGRDQQYVLRRKPPGELLKSAHAVDREYRVLTALQNADVPTARTYALCTDESVIGTWFYIMEYLDGRVIWDSTHGPYSKTDRSDIWDAANLAVAKL
;
A
#
# COMPACT_ATOMS: atom_id res chain seq x y z
N MET A 1 -10.08 -18.08 22.11
CA MET A 1 -10.44 -17.69 23.48
C MET A 1 -9.54 -18.46 24.43
N ILE A 2 -8.53 -17.80 24.98
CA ILE A 2 -8.02 -17.89 26.36
C ILE A 2 -7.22 -16.59 26.51
N ALA A 3 -7.79 -15.60 27.21
CA ALA A 3 -7.06 -14.45 27.69
C ALA A 3 -6.43 -14.85 29.03
N ALA A 4 -5.17 -14.51 29.24
CA ALA A 4 -4.56 -14.57 30.57
C ALA A 4 -4.76 -13.20 31.21
N GLU A 5 -5.62 -13.14 32.22
CA GLU A 5 -5.87 -11.94 33.03
C GLU A 5 -4.83 -11.83 34.16
N ASN A 6 -4.39 -10.61 34.46
CA ASN A 6 -3.72 -10.28 35.71
C ASN A 6 -4.67 -9.45 36.61
N GLU A 7 -4.34 -9.37 37.90
CA GLU A 7 -5.23 -8.94 38.99
C GLU A 7 -5.71 -7.47 38.95
N SER A 8 -5.37 -6.69 37.91
CA SER A 8 -5.84 -5.30 37.72
C SER A 8 -6.90 -5.12 36.63
N GLY A 9 -7.26 -6.17 35.87
CA GLY A 9 -8.36 -6.10 34.88
C GLY A 9 -8.13 -5.18 33.68
N GLU A 10 -6.91 -4.65 33.49
CA GLU A 10 -6.56 -3.86 32.32
C GLU A 10 -6.04 -4.77 31.21
N ALA A 11 -6.80 -4.83 30.10
CA ALA A 11 -6.31 -5.43 28.88
C ALA A 11 -5.07 -4.67 28.40
N PHE A 12 -3.94 -5.36 28.24
CA PHE A 12 -2.81 -4.86 27.45
C PHE A 12 -3.23 -4.78 25.98
N MET A 13 -4.04 -3.78 25.64
CA MET A 13 -4.18 -3.34 24.26
C MET A 13 -2.98 -2.45 24.01
N THR A 14 -1.98 -2.98 23.28
CA THR A 14 -0.89 -2.15 22.78
C THR A 14 -1.53 -0.95 22.08
N ASP A 15 -1.18 0.26 22.52
CA ASP A 15 -1.83 1.51 22.14
C ASP A 15 -1.60 1.77 20.64
N PHE A 16 -2.46 1.20 19.79
CA PHE A 16 -2.37 1.35 18.33
C PHE A 16 -2.76 2.78 17.97
N LYS A 17 -1.77 3.57 17.55
CA LYS A 17 -1.99 4.94 17.08
C LYS A 17 -2.00 4.95 15.55
N SER A 18 -3.14 5.30 14.99
CA SER A 18 -3.32 5.42 13.53
C SER A 18 -2.37 6.44 12.89
N GLU A 19 -2.00 7.47 13.65
CA GLU A 19 -1.06 8.52 13.26
C GLU A 19 0.32 7.95 12.89
N ASP A 20 0.79 6.92 13.60
CA ASP A 20 2.09 6.28 13.36
C ASP A 20 2.15 5.53 12.01
N ASN A 21 1.01 5.30 11.37
CA ASN A 21 0.89 4.55 10.12
C ASN A 21 0.33 5.38 8.97
N THR A 22 0.23 6.70 9.14
CA THR A 22 -0.37 7.61 8.16
C THR A 22 0.68 8.54 7.55
N GLY A 23 0.58 8.79 6.25
CA GLY A 23 1.45 9.72 5.53
C GLY A 23 2.77 9.10 5.07
N THR A 24 3.66 9.98 4.63
CA THR A 24 4.96 9.64 4.04
C THR A 24 6.11 10.19 4.88
N ILE A 25 7.26 9.54 4.75
CA ILE A 25 8.54 9.91 5.33
C ILE A 25 9.60 9.94 4.22
N ALA A 26 10.74 10.56 4.52
CA ALA A 26 11.92 10.41 3.68
C ALA A 26 12.30 8.92 3.57
N VAL A 27 12.69 8.50 2.37
CA VAL A 27 13.07 7.11 2.10
C VAL A 27 14.20 6.69 3.05
N GLN A 28 13.98 5.59 3.76
CA GLN A 28 14.97 5.08 4.71
C GLN A 28 16.19 4.55 3.94
N LYS A 29 17.39 4.69 4.51
CA LYS A 29 18.64 4.29 3.84
C LYS A 29 18.65 2.84 3.33
N ARG A 30 18.10 1.91 4.11
CA ARG A 30 17.97 0.49 3.72
C ARG A 30 16.98 0.25 2.58
N HIS A 31 16.15 1.24 2.28
CA HIS A 31 15.06 1.21 1.32
C HIS A 31 15.31 2.16 0.14
N GLU A 32 16.51 2.72 0.00
CA GLU A 32 16.90 3.52 -1.15
C GLU A 32 16.70 2.74 -2.47
N ILE A 33 16.35 3.48 -3.53
CA ILE A 33 16.15 2.98 -4.88
C ILE A 33 16.79 3.95 -5.86
N ASP A 34 17.25 3.44 -7.01
CA ASP A 34 17.73 4.28 -8.09
C ASP A 34 16.56 5.00 -8.77
N ILE A 35 16.41 6.29 -8.45
CA ILE A 35 15.32 7.12 -8.96
C ILE A 35 15.45 7.34 -10.47
N ALA A 36 16.68 7.41 -11.02
CA ALA A 36 16.89 7.63 -12.45
C ALA A 36 16.46 6.39 -13.25
N ALA A 37 16.91 5.21 -12.82
CA ALA A 37 16.50 3.94 -13.43
C ALA A 37 14.99 3.71 -13.32
N LEU A 38 14.38 4.03 -12.18
CA LEU A 38 12.92 3.96 -12.01
C LEU A 38 12.18 4.94 -12.93
N THR A 39 12.68 6.18 -13.07
CA THR A 39 12.08 7.20 -13.94
C THR A 39 12.09 6.75 -15.40
N GLU A 40 13.20 6.18 -15.87
CA GLU A 40 13.29 5.63 -17.22
C GLU A 40 12.32 4.46 -17.43
N TYR A 41 12.26 3.54 -16.46
CA TYR A 41 11.31 2.43 -16.50
C TYR A 41 9.86 2.92 -16.57
N MET A 42 9.50 3.90 -15.75
CA MET A 42 8.14 4.47 -15.73
C MET A 42 7.79 5.17 -17.03
N ALA A 43 8.73 5.90 -17.64
CA ALA A 43 8.50 6.57 -18.93
C ALA A 43 8.18 5.58 -20.06
N ALA A 44 8.75 4.38 -20.00
CA ALA A 44 8.50 3.33 -20.98
C ALA A 44 7.23 2.49 -20.70
N ASN A 45 6.87 2.29 -19.42
CA ASN A 45 5.89 1.26 -19.03
C ASN A 45 4.62 1.80 -18.35
N VAL A 46 4.62 3.04 -17.85
CA VAL A 46 3.48 3.61 -17.11
C VAL A 46 2.76 4.62 -17.99
N ALA A 47 1.59 4.22 -18.48
CA ALA A 47 0.76 5.08 -19.33
C ALA A 47 0.43 6.40 -18.63
N GLY A 48 0.76 7.51 -19.27
CA GLY A 48 0.50 8.86 -18.74
C GLY A 48 1.65 9.44 -17.90
N PHE A 49 2.65 8.66 -17.51
CA PHE A 49 3.79 9.18 -16.74
C PHE A 49 4.67 10.11 -17.58
N ARG A 50 5.03 11.26 -17.00
CA ARG A 50 5.90 12.29 -17.59
C ARG A 50 6.66 13.05 -16.52
N GLY A 51 7.84 13.54 -16.91
CA GLY A 51 8.64 14.47 -16.11
C GLY A 51 9.54 13.77 -15.08
N ASN A 52 9.98 14.55 -14.10
CA ASN A 52 10.82 14.06 -13.02
C ASN A 52 9.99 13.32 -11.98
N LEU A 53 10.62 12.38 -11.29
CA LEU A 53 10.02 11.58 -10.22
C LEU A 53 10.57 12.04 -8.87
N SER A 54 9.67 12.37 -7.93
CA SER A 54 10.01 12.38 -6.50
C SER A 54 9.46 11.13 -5.83
N VAL A 55 10.16 10.68 -4.79
CA VAL A 55 9.88 9.43 -4.09
C VAL A 55 9.86 9.68 -2.59
N GLU A 56 8.80 9.25 -1.93
CA GLU A 56 8.69 9.21 -0.48
C GLU A 56 8.25 7.81 -0.05
N GLU A 57 8.62 7.39 1.16
CA GLU A 57 8.24 6.08 1.70
C GLU A 57 7.01 6.23 2.60
N PHE A 58 6.04 5.33 2.53
CA PHE A 58 4.92 5.36 3.47
C PHE A 58 5.40 4.95 4.87
N ALA A 59 4.94 5.66 5.91
CA ALA A 59 5.36 5.41 7.29
C ALA A 59 4.90 4.04 7.82
N GLY A 60 3.73 3.56 7.38
CA GLY A 60 3.12 2.30 7.78
C GLY A 60 3.36 1.15 6.81
N GLY A 61 3.33 -0.08 7.33
CA GLY A 61 3.45 -1.32 6.55
C GLY A 61 4.88 -1.89 6.51
N GLN A 62 5.12 -2.97 7.25
CA GLN A 62 6.48 -3.49 7.48
C GLN A 62 6.86 -4.68 6.58
N SER A 63 5.94 -5.26 5.81
CA SER A 63 6.22 -6.47 5.03
C SER A 63 6.85 -6.19 3.66
N ASN A 64 6.30 -5.26 2.89
CA ASN A 64 6.78 -4.86 1.57
C ASN A 64 6.95 -3.33 1.54
N PRO A 65 8.16 -2.80 1.31
CA PRO A 65 8.37 -1.36 1.19
C PRO A 65 7.41 -0.76 0.14
N THR A 66 6.70 0.29 0.55
CA THR A 66 5.69 0.95 -0.27
C THR A 66 6.01 2.44 -0.32
N TYR A 67 5.93 3.03 -1.52
CA TYR A 67 6.39 4.39 -1.80
C TYR A 67 5.31 5.19 -2.50
N LEU A 68 5.20 6.47 -2.14
CA LEU A 68 4.49 7.47 -2.92
C LEU A 68 5.45 7.98 -4.00
N LEU A 69 5.02 7.89 -5.25
CA LEU A 69 5.73 8.40 -6.40
C LEU A 69 4.98 9.61 -6.94
N THR A 70 5.61 10.76 -7.01
CA THR A 70 5.00 11.96 -7.58
C THR A 70 5.67 12.30 -8.90
N GLY A 71 4.92 12.18 -9.99
CA GLY A 71 5.31 12.67 -11.31
C GLY A 71 4.84 14.10 -11.55
N ARG A 72 4.88 14.55 -12.81
CA ARG A 72 4.45 15.91 -13.15
C ARG A 72 2.96 16.18 -12.87
N ASP A 73 2.10 15.28 -13.34
CA ASP A 73 0.66 15.51 -13.42
C ASP A 73 -0.15 14.54 -12.54
N GLN A 74 0.49 13.49 -12.03
CA GLN A 74 -0.18 12.41 -11.31
C GLN A 74 0.75 11.76 -10.27
N GLN A 75 0.13 11.19 -9.24
CA GLN A 75 0.77 10.39 -8.20
C GLN A 75 0.50 8.90 -8.41
N TYR A 76 1.46 8.08 -7.99
CA TYR A 76 1.43 6.62 -8.09
C TYR A 76 1.91 6.01 -6.79
N VAL A 77 1.63 4.72 -6.61
CA VAL A 77 2.19 3.92 -5.52
C VAL A 77 3.08 2.84 -6.11
N LEU A 78 4.29 2.72 -5.57
CA LEU A 78 5.19 1.59 -5.85
C LEU A 78 5.22 0.67 -4.64
N ARG A 79 5.04 -0.63 -4.87
CA ARG A 79 5.21 -1.65 -3.83
C ARG A 79 6.22 -2.68 -4.32
N ARG A 80 7.24 -2.95 -3.52
CA ARG A 80 8.35 -3.83 -3.90
C ARG A 80 8.63 -4.92 -2.87
N LYS A 81 9.34 -5.95 -3.32
CA LYS A 81 9.94 -6.92 -2.40
C LYS A 81 10.95 -6.20 -1.49
N PRO A 82 11.04 -6.59 -0.20
CA PRO A 82 12.13 -6.09 0.64
C PRO A 82 13.49 -6.48 0.06
N PRO A 83 14.52 -5.65 0.22
CA PRO A 83 15.87 -5.99 -0.23
C PRO A 83 16.48 -7.12 0.62
N GLY A 84 17.41 -7.87 0.03
CA GLY A 84 18.14 -8.95 0.70
C GLY A 84 17.66 -10.35 0.32
N GLU A 85 18.19 -11.38 1.00
CA GLU A 85 17.83 -12.77 0.75
C GLU A 85 16.47 -13.11 1.37
N LEU A 86 15.52 -13.51 0.52
CA LEU A 86 14.15 -13.79 0.93
C LEU A 86 13.89 -15.29 0.99
N LEU A 87 13.11 -15.70 1.99
CA LEU A 87 12.59 -17.07 2.03
C LEU A 87 11.74 -17.36 0.80
N LYS A 88 11.85 -18.58 0.26
CA LYS A 88 10.99 -19.03 -0.85
C LYS A 88 9.52 -18.82 -0.49
N SER A 89 8.73 -18.25 -1.39
CA SER A 89 7.31 -17.85 -1.25
C SER A 89 6.99 -16.63 -0.37
N ALA A 90 7.97 -16.03 0.31
CA ALA A 90 7.77 -14.74 0.98
C ALA A 90 7.71 -13.60 -0.05
N HIS A 91 6.86 -12.59 0.19
CA HIS A 91 6.81 -11.34 -0.59
C HIS A 91 6.45 -11.52 -2.08
N ALA A 92 5.36 -12.24 -2.37
CA ALA A 92 4.84 -12.47 -3.72
C ALA A 92 4.10 -11.25 -4.30
N VAL A 93 4.83 -10.15 -4.52
CA VAL A 93 4.29 -8.90 -5.10
C VAL A 93 3.71 -9.09 -6.50
N ASP A 94 4.16 -10.10 -7.24
CA ASP A 94 3.62 -10.50 -8.54
C ASP A 94 2.20 -11.08 -8.42
N ARG A 95 1.95 -11.87 -7.37
CA ARG A 95 0.61 -12.39 -7.06
C ARG A 95 -0.32 -11.25 -6.66
N GLU A 96 0.14 -10.31 -5.83
CA GLU A 96 -0.63 -9.12 -5.46
C GLU A 96 -1.05 -8.33 -6.70
N TYR A 97 -0.09 -8.03 -7.59
CA TYR A 97 -0.34 -7.34 -8.86
C TYR A 97 -1.39 -8.07 -9.73
N ARG A 98 -1.25 -9.39 -9.88
CA ARG A 98 -2.17 -10.20 -10.71
C ARG A 98 -3.60 -10.19 -10.15
N VAL A 99 -3.75 -10.29 -8.83
CA VAL A 99 -5.08 -10.23 -8.19
C VAL A 99 -5.70 -8.84 -8.39
N LEU A 100 -4.97 -7.76 -8.09
CA LEU A 100 -5.46 -6.39 -8.29
C LEU A 100 -5.84 -6.11 -9.75
N THR A 101 -5.03 -6.59 -10.70
CA THR A 101 -5.30 -6.44 -12.13
C THR A 101 -6.55 -7.21 -12.56
N ALA A 102 -6.77 -8.40 -12.02
CA ALA A 102 -7.97 -9.18 -12.32
C ALA A 102 -9.25 -8.54 -11.75
N LEU A 103 -9.17 -8.01 -10.52
CA LEU A 103 -10.30 -7.39 -9.83
C LEU A 103 -10.83 -6.12 -10.53
N GLN A 104 -10.01 -5.42 -11.29
CA GLN A 104 -10.45 -4.28 -12.12
C GLN A 104 -11.57 -4.67 -13.11
N ASN A 105 -11.67 -5.94 -13.50
CA ASN A 105 -12.72 -6.42 -14.40
C ASN A 105 -13.97 -6.93 -13.67
N ALA A 106 -13.95 -6.97 -12.33
CA ALA A 106 -14.98 -7.58 -11.49
C ALA A 106 -15.87 -6.56 -10.74
N ASP A 107 -15.85 -5.28 -11.14
CA ASP A 107 -16.60 -4.19 -10.49
C ASP A 107 -16.29 -4.02 -8.98
N VAL A 108 -15.14 -4.53 -8.54
CA VAL A 108 -14.61 -4.32 -7.19
C VAL A 108 -13.81 -3.02 -7.19
N PRO A 109 -14.06 -2.08 -6.26
CA PRO A 109 -13.29 -0.82 -6.20
C PRO A 109 -11.84 -1.13 -5.80
N THR A 110 -10.95 -1.13 -6.78
CA THR A 110 -9.51 -1.36 -6.60
C THR A 110 -8.70 -0.32 -7.36
N ALA A 111 -7.51 0.01 -6.84
CA ALA A 111 -6.56 0.86 -7.54
C ALA A 111 -6.20 0.26 -8.91
N ARG A 112 -6.13 1.12 -9.93
CA ARG A 112 -5.62 0.71 -11.24
C ARG A 112 -4.16 0.31 -11.13
N THR A 113 -3.80 -0.83 -11.68
CA THR A 113 -2.41 -1.27 -11.84
C THR A 113 -1.85 -0.76 -13.17
N TYR A 114 -0.58 -0.36 -13.18
CA TYR A 114 0.10 0.17 -14.37
C TYR A 114 1.13 -0.80 -14.94
N ALA A 115 2.04 -1.30 -14.10
CA ALA A 115 3.13 -2.15 -14.55
C ALA A 115 3.63 -3.05 -13.42
N LEU A 116 4.08 -4.26 -13.79
CA LEU A 116 4.84 -5.18 -12.93
C LEU A 116 6.24 -5.33 -13.54
N CYS A 117 7.27 -5.10 -12.74
CA CYS A 117 8.66 -5.34 -13.10
C CYS A 117 9.19 -6.55 -12.34
N THR A 118 9.64 -7.57 -13.09
CA THR A 118 10.35 -8.74 -12.55
C THR A 118 11.84 -8.74 -12.90
N ASP A 119 12.34 -7.63 -13.45
CA ASP A 119 13.76 -7.43 -13.74
C ASP A 119 14.42 -6.73 -12.54
N GLU A 120 15.22 -7.50 -11.79
CA GLU A 120 15.92 -6.99 -10.61
C GLU A 120 17.01 -5.98 -10.98
N SER A 121 17.44 -5.88 -12.23
CA SER A 121 18.44 -4.90 -12.64
C SER A 121 17.93 -3.44 -12.59
N VAL A 122 16.61 -3.22 -12.56
CA VAL A 122 16.01 -1.88 -12.58
C VAL A 122 16.15 -1.15 -11.23
N ILE A 123 15.69 -1.75 -10.13
CA ILE A 123 15.81 -1.19 -8.77
C ILE A 123 16.18 -2.24 -7.71
N GLY A 124 16.86 -3.31 -8.11
CA GLY A 124 17.39 -4.36 -7.23
C GLY A 124 16.38 -5.41 -6.75
N THR A 125 15.08 -5.20 -6.99
CA THR A 125 14.00 -6.08 -6.50
C THR A 125 12.80 -5.98 -7.41
N TRP A 126 11.94 -7.01 -7.42
CA TRP A 126 10.66 -6.93 -8.14
C TRP A 126 9.73 -5.92 -7.49
N PHE A 127 8.96 -5.22 -8.32
CA PHE A 127 8.02 -4.20 -7.87
C PHE A 127 6.85 -4.09 -8.84
N TYR A 128 5.77 -3.49 -8.36
CA TYR A 128 4.70 -3.05 -9.24
C TYR A 128 4.30 -1.62 -8.92
N ILE A 129 3.69 -0.97 -9.92
CA ILE A 129 3.20 0.40 -9.85
C ILE A 129 1.68 0.38 -10.00
N MET A 130 1.00 1.11 -9.14
CA MET A 130 -0.45 1.29 -9.16
C MET A 130 -0.83 2.76 -8.94
N GLU A 131 -2.11 3.04 -9.12
CA GLU A 131 -2.72 4.33 -8.85
C GLU A 131 -2.61 4.70 -7.37
N TYR A 132 -2.29 5.97 -7.13
CA TYR A 132 -2.50 6.58 -5.83
C TYR A 132 -3.97 7.03 -5.72
N LEU A 133 -4.70 6.41 -4.80
CA LEU A 133 -6.06 6.82 -4.46
C LEU A 133 -6.00 7.79 -3.28
N ASP A 134 -6.22 9.07 -3.56
CA ASP A 134 -6.33 10.08 -2.51
C ASP A 134 -7.65 9.90 -1.75
N GLY A 135 -7.54 9.42 -0.52
CA GLY A 135 -8.69 8.99 0.25
C GLY A 135 -8.38 8.82 1.73
N ARG A 136 -9.38 8.31 2.46
CA ARG A 136 -9.31 8.14 3.91
C ARG A 136 -9.15 6.66 4.25
N VAL A 137 -8.16 6.35 5.06
CA VAL A 137 -8.04 5.04 5.72
C VAL A 137 -8.82 5.09 7.02
N ILE A 138 -9.89 4.29 7.13
CA ILE A 138 -10.72 4.22 8.33
C ILE A 138 -10.11 3.19 9.29
N TRP A 139 -9.31 3.67 10.25
CA TRP A 139 -8.62 2.82 11.23
C TRP A 139 -9.54 2.31 12.36
N ASP A 140 -10.40 3.17 12.89
CA ASP A 140 -11.42 2.82 13.88
C ASP A 140 -12.77 3.41 13.46
N SER A 141 -13.63 2.55 12.91
CA SER A 141 -15.00 2.90 12.54
C SER A 141 -15.97 2.86 13.73
N THR A 142 -15.55 2.37 14.90
CA THR A 142 -16.41 2.22 16.09
C THR A 142 -16.35 3.45 16.98
N HIS A 143 -15.14 3.93 17.30
CA HIS A 143 -14.90 5.08 18.19
C HIS A 143 -14.32 6.30 17.47
N GLY A 144 -14.14 6.24 16.15
CA GLY A 144 -13.76 7.41 15.35
C GLY A 144 -14.81 8.52 15.36
N PRO A 145 -14.49 9.72 14.82
CA PRO A 145 -15.35 10.90 14.82
C PRO A 145 -16.49 10.81 13.79
N TYR A 146 -17.20 9.68 13.76
CA TYR A 146 -18.22 9.35 12.77
C TYR A 146 -19.62 9.32 13.42
N SER A 147 -20.61 9.90 12.74
CA SER A 147 -22.01 9.80 13.17
C SER A 147 -22.48 8.34 13.09
N LYS A 148 -23.69 8.05 13.60
CA LYS A 148 -24.26 6.70 13.47
C LYS A 148 -24.51 6.35 12.00
N THR A 149 -24.95 7.33 11.19
CA THR A 149 -25.19 7.15 9.76
C THR A 149 -23.89 6.89 9.02
N ASP A 150 -22.85 7.71 9.25
CA ASP A 150 -21.54 7.52 8.60
C ASP A 150 -20.97 6.12 8.88
N ARG A 151 -21.15 5.61 10.10
CA ARG A 151 -20.72 4.26 10.46
C ARG A 151 -21.48 3.18 9.70
N SER A 152 -22.80 3.34 9.54
CA SER A 152 -23.61 2.44 8.72
C SER A 152 -23.08 2.44 7.28
N ASP A 153 -22.91 3.61 6.69
CA ASP A 153 -22.48 3.76 5.30
C ASP A 153 -21.08 3.15 5.06
N ILE A 154 -20.15 3.33 6.01
CA ILE A 154 -18.81 2.71 5.97
C ILE A 154 -18.92 1.18 5.97
N TRP A 155 -19.73 0.61 6.86
CA TRP A 155 -19.90 -0.84 6.96
C TRP A 155 -20.65 -1.42 5.77
N ASP A 156 -21.67 -0.73 5.26
CA ASP A 156 -22.41 -1.13 4.06
C ASP A 156 -21.49 -1.14 2.84
N ALA A 157 -20.64 -0.12 2.68
CA ALA A 157 -19.64 -0.07 1.63
C ALA A 157 -18.60 -1.20 1.74
N ALA A 158 -18.11 -1.49 2.96
CA ALA A 158 -17.18 -2.59 3.20
C ALA A 158 -17.81 -3.96 2.89
N ASN A 159 -19.05 -4.19 3.33
CA ASN A 159 -19.79 -5.42 3.04
C ASN A 159 -20.04 -5.59 1.55
N LEU A 160 -20.43 -4.52 0.85
CA LEU A 160 -20.61 -4.55 -0.60
C LEU A 160 -19.31 -4.89 -1.33
N ALA A 161 -18.18 -4.31 -0.91
CA ALA A 161 -16.88 -4.62 -1.51
C ALA A 161 -16.52 -6.10 -1.35
N VAL A 162 -16.74 -6.68 -0.16
CA VAL A 162 -16.50 -8.11 0.09
C VAL A 162 -17.45 -9.00 -0.69
N ALA A 163 -18.73 -8.62 -0.81
CA ALA A 163 -19.73 -9.39 -1.55
C ALA A 163 -19.44 -9.46 -3.07
N LYS A 164 -18.63 -8.56 -3.60
CA LYS A 164 -18.21 -8.52 -5.00
C LYS A 164 -16.93 -9.33 -5.28
N LEU A 165 -16.17 -9.74 -4.25
CA LEU A 165 -14.95 -10.56 -4.36
C LEU A 165 -15.28 -12.04 -4.62
#